data_AF-A0A0B3BKU4-F1
#
_entry.id   AF-A0A0B3BKU4-F1
#
_cell.length_a   1.000
_cell.length_b   1.000
_cell.length_c   1.000
_cell.angle_alpha   90.00
_cell.angle_beta   90.00
_cell.angle_gamma   90.00
#
_symmetry.space_group_name_H-M   'P 1'
#
loop_
_entity.id
_entity.type
_entity.pdbx_description
1 polymer ?
#
loop_
_entity_poly.entity_id
_entity_poly.type
_entity_poly.pdbx_seq_one_letter_code
_entity_poly.pdbx_strand_id
1 'polypeptide(L)'
;MSFPFSKPCLEIVKVDNIKEFPTQLGNRCKLLRELGLDPYTNTEEEIMEALTKTVKESKYLDICMKSSRCSGFWEKFSTGETPFFKEDPIQLLKYHDTYWVVEGKHRVCFAKRVGVKEIKAYVYELSHDRKTLLSEIDTPGRFILDYLEVSSSKQKGEKAVLWLKDLKDLRLTELSWKPAILDKKFDTKGEFIELVEGIKISISVSEKTRIFSFKKTIQIHTEIVVEPDHKKTKIWLLKIPADKQFMLTKADEIDKNTLYRYGCWRKHHVEELIKSFV
;
A
#
# COMPACT_ATOMS: atom_id res chain seq x y z
N MET A 1 4.31 -20.04 -0.81
CA MET A 1 3.22 -20.11 0.17
C MET A 1 2.03 -20.77 -0.50
N SER A 2 1.61 -21.94 -0.03
CA SER A 2 0.35 -22.58 -0.42
C SER A 2 -0.80 -21.72 0.09
N PHE A 3 -1.56 -21.12 -0.80
CA PHE A 3 -2.73 -20.34 -0.41
C PHE A 3 -3.84 -21.29 0.09
N PRO A 4 -4.51 -20.99 1.21
CA PRO A 4 -5.62 -21.78 1.71
C PRO A 4 -6.90 -21.43 0.95
N PHE A 5 -6.93 -21.69 -0.36
CA PHE A 5 -8.12 -21.45 -1.16
C PHE A 5 -8.98 -22.71 -1.23
N SER A 6 -10.29 -22.52 -1.25
CA SER A 6 -11.23 -23.52 -1.74
C SER A 6 -10.86 -23.96 -3.16
N LYS A 7 -11.30 -25.16 -3.56
CA LYS A 7 -11.12 -25.64 -4.93
C LYS A 7 -11.70 -24.59 -5.90
N PRO A 8 -10.94 -24.13 -6.90
CA PRO A 8 -11.43 -23.07 -7.79
C PRO A 8 -12.65 -23.53 -8.58
N CYS A 9 -13.58 -22.60 -8.78
CA CYS A 9 -14.76 -22.79 -9.62
C CYS A 9 -14.59 -22.04 -10.94
N LEU A 10 -15.07 -22.64 -12.02
CA LEU A 10 -15.09 -21.99 -13.33
C LEU A 10 -16.34 -21.12 -13.43
N GLU A 11 -16.17 -19.81 -13.61
CA GLU A 11 -17.27 -18.85 -13.67
C GLU A 11 -17.16 -17.91 -14.88
N ILE A 12 -18.32 -17.41 -15.33
CA ILE A 12 -18.41 -16.22 -16.17
C ILE A 12 -18.58 -15.02 -15.22
N VAL A 13 -17.64 -14.09 -15.27
CA VAL A 13 -17.54 -12.97 -14.33
C VAL A 13 -17.77 -11.66 -15.08
N LYS A 14 -18.66 -10.83 -14.54
CA LYS A 14 -18.85 -9.46 -15.02
C LYS A 14 -17.60 -8.64 -14.77
N VAL A 15 -17.05 -8.03 -15.81
CA VAL A 15 -15.80 -7.24 -15.72
C VAL A 15 -15.95 -6.04 -14.79
N ASP A 16 -17.15 -5.46 -14.72
CA ASP A 16 -17.47 -4.34 -13.82
C ASP A 16 -17.38 -4.73 -12.32
N ASN A 17 -17.51 -6.02 -11.98
CA ASN A 17 -17.36 -6.52 -10.61
C ASN A 17 -15.89 -6.71 -10.20
N ILE A 18 -14.95 -6.57 -11.14
CA ILE A 18 -13.52 -6.59 -10.85
C ILE A 18 -13.12 -5.20 -10.37
N LYS A 19 -12.70 -5.06 -9.11
CA LYS A 19 -12.67 -3.74 -8.45
C LYS A 19 -11.64 -2.76 -9.03
N GLU A 20 -10.43 -3.24 -9.26
CA GLU A 20 -9.25 -2.39 -9.54
C GLU A 20 -8.64 -2.71 -10.92
N PHE A 21 -7.77 -1.83 -11.42
CA PHE A 21 -6.85 -2.21 -12.49
C PHE A 21 -5.70 -3.02 -11.91
N PRO A 22 -5.26 -4.11 -12.56
CA PRO A 22 -4.07 -4.81 -12.08
C PRO A 22 -2.83 -3.98 -12.40
N THR A 23 -2.04 -3.70 -11.37
CA THR A 23 -0.84 -2.84 -11.41
C THR A 23 0.44 -3.60 -11.75
N GLN A 24 0.50 -4.88 -11.40
CA GLN A 24 1.61 -5.80 -11.71
C GLN A 24 1.56 -6.26 -13.17
N LEU A 25 1.48 -5.32 -14.10
CA LEU A 25 1.68 -5.59 -15.51
C LEU A 25 3.16 -5.93 -15.73
N GLY A 26 3.47 -6.79 -16.69
CA GLY A 26 4.86 -7.02 -17.09
C GLY A 26 5.45 -5.79 -17.80
N ASN A 27 6.78 -5.60 -17.71
CA ASN A 27 7.53 -4.49 -18.36
C ASN A 27 7.34 -4.37 -19.88
N ARG A 28 6.79 -5.39 -20.54
CA ARG A 28 6.46 -5.38 -21.97
C ARG A 28 5.12 -4.69 -22.28
N CYS A 29 4.44 -4.13 -21.28
CA CYS A 29 3.24 -3.33 -21.49
C CYS A 29 3.58 -2.06 -22.28
N LYS A 30 3.09 -1.97 -23.53
CA LYS A 30 3.35 -0.81 -24.39
C LYS A 30 2.80 0.48 -23.77
N LEU A 31 1.58 0.42 -23.20
CA LEU A 31 0.96 1.59 -22.57
C LEU A 31 1.81 2.16 -21.43
N LEU A 32 2.28 1.32 -20.50
CA LEU A 32 3.09 1.82 -19.40
C LEU A 32 4.40 2.44 -19.89
N ARG A 33 5.06 1.82 -20.87
CA ARG A 33 6.28 2.38 -21.47
C ARG A 33 6.07 3.75 -22.11
N GLU A 34 4.97 3.93 -22.85
CA GLU A 34 4.62 5.23 -23.47
C GLU A 34 4.27 6.30 -22.42
N LEU A 35 3.84 5.87 -21.22
CA LEU A 35 3.63 6.75 -20.06
C LEU A 35 4.92 7.01 -19.26
N GLY A 36 6.05 6.41 -19.65
CA GLY A 36 7.31 6.48 -18.89
C GLY A 36 7.29 5.68 -17.58
N LEU A 37 6.40 4.69 -17.45
CA LEU A 37 6.23 3.86 -16.26
C LEU A 37 6.81 2.46 -16.46
N ASP A 38 7.49 1.96 -15.43
CA ASP A 38 8.00 0.59 -15.32
C ASP A 38 7.46 -0.08 -14.03
N PRO A 39 6.70 -1.18 -14.14
CA PRO A 39 6.20 -2.00 -13.03
C PRO A 39 7.23 -2.47 -12.00
N TYR A 40 8.53 -2.45 -12.33
CA TYR A 40 9.60 -2.87 -11.44
C TYR A 40 10.26 -1.72 -10.68
N THR A 41 10.05 -0.46 -11.08
CA THR A 41 10.68 0.72 -10.46
C THR A 41 9.66 1.74 -9.95
N ASN A 42 8.52 1.84 -10.62
CA ASN A 42 7.38 2.64 -10.19
C ASN A 42 6.53 1.90 -9.17
N THR A 43 5.86 2.68 -8.33
CA THR A 43 5.05 2.15 -7.24
C THR A 43 3.72 1.62 -7.75
N GLU A 44 3.06 0.82 -6.92
CA GLU A 44 1.70 0.35 -7.20
C GLU A 44 0.73 1.52 -7.39
N GLU A 45 0.91 2.58 -6.60
CA GLU A 45 0.10 3.79 -6.60
C GLU A 45 0.22 4.57 -7.91
N GLU A 46 1.46 4.81 -8.38
CA GLU A 46 1.72 5.52 -9.64
C GLU A 46 1.07 4.80 -10.82
N ILE A 47 1.19 3.47 -10.86
CA ILE A 47 0.62 2.66 -11.94
C ILE A 47 -0.90 2.62 -11.85
N MET A 48 -1.46 2.44 -10.65
CA MET A 48 -2.92 2.41 -10.45
C MET A 48 -3.56 3.71 -10.91
N GLU A 49 -3.00 4.84 -10.52
CA GLU A 49 -3.48 6.17 -10.89
C GLU A 49 -3.39 6.38 -12.41
N ALA A 50 -2.24 6.05 -13.01
CA ALA A 50 -2.05 6.18 -14.45
C ALA A 50 -3.05 5.30 -15.23
N LEU A 51 -3.26 4.05 -14.83
CA LEU A 51 -4.21 3.16 -15.48
C LEU A 51 -5.66 3.67 -15.32
N THR A 52 -6.01 4.18 -14.14
CA THR A 52 -7.34 4.73 -13.84
C THR A 52 -7.63 6.02 -14.60
N LYS A 53 -6.64 6.92 -14.73
CA LYS A 53 -6.78 8.16 -15.50
C LYS A 53 -6.95 7.88 -16.99
N THR A 54 -6.10 7.01 -17.52
CA THR A 54 -6.01 6.74 -18.96
C THR A 54 -7.15 5.90 -19.52
N VAL A 55 -7.97 5.23 -18.69
CA VAL A 55 -9.11 4.43 -19.18
C VAL A 55 -10.16 5.29 -19.90
N LYS A 56 -10.30 6.56 -19.51
CA LYS A 56 -11.33 7.47 -20.02
C LYS A 56 -10.95 8.11 -21.37
N GLU A 57 -9.72 7.92 -21.83
CA GLU A 57 -9.15 8.63 -22.96
C GLU A 57 -8.80 7.65 -24.10
N SER A 58 -9.52 7.77 -25.22
CA SER A 58 -9.41 6.85 -26.38
C SER A 58 -7.99 6.69 -26.92
N LYS A 59 -7.19 7.76 -26.92
CA LYS A 59 -5.80 7.75 -27.40
C LYS A 59 -4.92 6.69 -26.70
N TYR A 60 -5.22 6.33 -25.44
CA TYR A 60 -4.46 5.30 -24.71
C TYR A 60 -4.92 3.89 -25.05
N LEU A 61 -6.20 3.72 -25.44
CA LEU A 61 -6.64 2.45 -26.01
C LEU A 61 -5.94 2.19 -27.35
N ASP A 62 -5.74 3.21 -28.19
CA ASP A 62 -5.01 3.08 -29.46
C ASP A 62 -3.58 2.58 -29.25
N ILE A 63 -2.91 3.02 -28.18
CA ILE A 63 -1.58 2.51 -27.82
C ILE A 63 -1.64 1.00 -27.55
N CYS A 64 -2.62 0.54 -26.78
CA CYS A 64 -2.84 -0.89 -26.53
C CYS A 64 -3.14 -1.64 -27.83
N MET A 65 -4.01 -1.11 -28.69
CA MET A 65 -4.38 -1.74 -29.97
C MET A 65 -3.19 -1.88 -30.92
N LYS A 66 -2.24 -0.95 -30.88
CA LYS A 66 -0.98 -1.02 -31.64
C LYS A 66 0.05 -1.99 -31.04
N SER A 67 -0.27 -2.70 -29.96
CA SER A 67 0.58 -3.74 -29.37
C SER A 67 0.14 -5.11 -29.85
N SER A 68 1.05 -5.88 -30.47
CA SER A 68 0.75 -7.22 -30.99
C SER A 68 0.14 -8.18 -29.97
N ARG A 69 0.42 -7.98 -28.68
CA ARG A 69 -0.14 -8.82 -27.60
C ARG A 69 -1.59 -8.45 -27.29
N CYS A 70 -1.87 -7.15 -27.15
CA CYS A 70 -3.21 -6.69 -26.82
C CYS A 70 -4.16 -6.78 -28.01
N SER A 71 -3.66 -6.58 -29.24
CA SER A 71 -4.44 -6.84 -30.45
C SER A 71 -4.89 -8.31 -30.54
N GLY A 72 -4.02 -9.26 -30.18
CA GLY A 72 -4.40 -10.67 -30.10
C GLY A 72 -5.47 -10.95 -29.02
N PHE A 73 -5.48 -10.19 -27.93
CA PHE A 73 -6.58 -10.27 -26.95
C PHE A 73 -7.88 -9.72 -27.54
N TRP A 74 -7.83 -8.61 -28.28
CA TRP A 74 -8.98 -8.01 -28.92
C TRP A 74 -9.66 -8.98 -29.90
N GLU A 75 -8.88 -9.64 -30.77
CA GLU A 75 -9.41 -10.61 -31.73
C GLU A 75 -10.30 -11.66 -31.03
N LYS A 76 -9.82 -12.20 -29.90
CA LYS A 76 -10.57 -13.17 -29.09
C LYS A 76 -11.78 -12.58 -28.39
N PHE A 77 -11.63 -11.43 -27.74
CA PHE A 77 -12.76 -10.78 -27.06
C PHE A 77 -13.86 -10.35 -28.04
N SER A 78 -13.49 -9.93 -29.25
CA SER A 78 -14.44 -9.50 -30.29
C SER A 78 -15.35 -10.63 -30.77
N THR A 79 -14.93 -11.88 -30.62
CA THR A 79 -15.73 -13.08 -30.91
C THR A 79 -16.38 -13.68 -29.65
N GLY A 80 -16.35 -12.98 -28.51
CA GLY A 80 -16.92 -13.45 -27.24
C GLY A 80 -16.05 -14.49 -26.50
N GLU A 81 -14.80 -14.69 -26.91
CA GLU A 81 -13.88 -15.63 -26.27
C GLU A 81 -12.97 -14.93 -25.25
N THR A 82 -12.69 -15.58 -24.14
CA THR A 82 -11.60 -15.14 -23.24
C THR A 82 -10.25 -15.61 -23.80
N PRO A 83 -9.29 -14.70 -24.08
CA PRO A 83 -8.03 -15.05 -24.73
C PRO A 83 -7.19 -16.04 -23.93
N PHE A 84 -6.66 -17.07 -24.60
CA PHE A 84 -5.70 -18.05 -24.06
C PHE A 84 -6.19 -18.78 -22.79
N PHE A 85 -7.51 -18.98 -22.66
CA PHE A 85 -8.09 -19.53 -21.43
C PHE A 85 -7.64 -20.96 -21.12
N LYS A 86 -7.35 -21.77 -22.14
CA LYS A 86 -6.96 -23.17 -21.96
C LYS A 86 -5.51 -23.30 -21.48
N GLU A 87 -4.63 -22.43 -21.98
CA GLU A 87 -3.18 -22.48 -21.76
C GLU A 87 -2.77 -21.70 -20.51
N ASP A 88 -3.43 -20.56 -20.25
CA ASP A 88 -3.10 -19.64 -19.17
C ASP A 88 -4.41 -19.02 -18.63
N PRO A 89 -5.20 -19.68 -17.80
CA PRO A 89 -6.51 -19.15 -17.41
C PRO A 89 -6.42 -17.87 -16.58
N ILE A 90 -7.41 -16.99 -16.69
CA ILE A 90 -7.58 -15.86 -15.76
C ILE A 90 -7.96 -16.43 -14.39
N GLN A 91 -7.28 -15.98 -13.34
CA GLN A 91 -7.56 -16.38 -11.96
C GLN A 91 -7.96 -15.16 -11.15
N LEU A 92 -9.09 -15.27 -10.43
CA LEU A 92 -9.64 -14.21 -9.61
C LEU A 92 -9.82 -14.68 -8.17
N LEU A 93 -9.59 -13.78 -7.22
CA LEU A 93 -10.10 -13.95 -5.85
C LEU A 93 -11.49 -13.32 -5.78
N LYS A 94 -12.40 -13.97 -5.05
CA LYS A 94 -13.76 -13.47 -4.82
C LYS A 94 -14.04 -13.33 -3.34
N TYR A 95 -14.66 -12.22 -2.96
CA TYR A 95 -15.30 -12.05 -1.66
C TYR A 95 -16.65 -11.35 -1.88
N HIS A 96 -17.74 -12.02 -1.53
CA HIS A 96 -19.09 -11.64 -1.97
C HIS A 96 -19.13 -11.42 -3.50
N ASP A 97 -19.66 -10.27 -3.97
CA ASP A 97 -19.78 -9.95 -5.38
C ASP A 97 -18.56 -9.21 -5.97
N THR A 98 -17.47 -9.09 -5.20
CA THR A 98 -16.28 -8.35 -5.62
C THR A 98 -15.13 -9.29 -5.99
N TYR A 99 -14.43 -8.95 -7.08
CA TYR A 99 -13.35 -9.76 -7.64
C TYR A 99 -12.03 -8.99 -7.72
N TRP A 100 -10.91 -9.69 -7.48
CA TRP A 100 -9.54 -9.17 -7.64
C TRP A 100 -8.70 -10.10 -8.50
N VAL A 101 -7.89 -9.53 -9.39
CA VAL A 101 -7.10 -10.30 -10.36
C VAL A 101 -5.84 -10.87 -9.71
N VAL A 102 -5.66 -12.19 -9.84
CA VAL A 102 -4.41 -12.89 -9.48
C VAL A 102 -3.62 -13.16 -10.74
N GLU A 103 -4.20 -13.87 -11.71
CA GLU A 103 -3.56 -14.19 -12.99
C GLU A 103 -4.37 -13.67 -14.17
N GLY A 104 -3.68 -13.46 -15.30
CA GLY A 104 -4.27 -12.85 -16.49
C GLY A 104 -4.43 -11.33 -16.43
N LYS A 105 -3.61 -10.66 -15.60
CA LYS A 105 -3.59 -9.21 -15.34
C LYS A 105 -3.73 -8.35 -16.62
N HIS A 106 -2.93 -8.60 -17.64
CA HIS A 106 -3.00 -7.84 -18.90
C HIS A 106 -4.33 -8.03 -19.64
N ARG A 107 -4.89 -9.24 -19.63
CA ARG A 107 -6.15 -9.54 -20.31
C ARG A 107 -7.32 -8.87 -19.61
N VAL A 108 -7.34 -8.85 -18.28
CA VAL A 108 -8.36 -8.14 -17.51
C VAL A 108 -8.20 -6.62 -17.67
N CYS A 109 -6.98 -6.09 -17.61
CA CYS A 109 -6.72 -4.67 -17.86
C CYS A 109 -7.24 -4.25 -19.25
N PHE A 110 -6.96 -5.04 -20.28
CA PHE A 110 -7.43 -4.79 -21.63
C PHE A 110 -8.95 -4.91 -21.75
N ALA A 111 -9.55 -5.99 -21.22
CA ALA A 111 -10.99 -6.21 -21.19
C ALA A 111 -11.76 -5.02 -20.60
N LYS A 112 -11.28 -4.47 -19.47
CA LYS A 112 -11.81 -3.25 -18.86
C LYS A 112 -11.77 -2.04 -19.80
N ARG A 113 -10.65 -1.86 -20.51
CA ARG A 113 -10.45 -0.70 -21.41
C ARG A 113 -11.32 -0.77 -22.66
N VAL A 114 -11.51 -1.95 -23.24
CA VAL A 114 -12.36 -2.13 -24.42
C VAL A 114 -13.84 -2.33 -24.09
N GLY A 115 -14.21 -2.33 -22.80
CA GLY A 115 -15.60 -2.45 -22.37
C GLY A 115 -16.20 -3.84 -22.54
N VAL A 116 -15.37 -4.90 -22.50
CA VAL A 116 -15.85 -6.29 -22.45
C VAL A 116 -16.72 -6.46 -21.21
N LYS A 117 -17.91 -7.04 -21.38
CA LYS A 117 -18.89 -7.17 -20.30
C LYS A 117 -18.56 -8.32 -19.37
N GLU A 118 -18.12 -9.43 -19.92
CA GLU A 118 -17.94 -10.69 -19.20
C GLU A 118 -16.67 -11.41 -19.64
N ILE A 119 -16.01 -12.07 -18.69
CA ILE A 119 -14.85 -12.92 -18.94
C ILE A 119 -15.00 -14.26 -18.25
N LYS A 120 -14.39 -15.29 -18.82
CA LYS A 120 -14.29 -16.61 -18.22
C LYS A 120 -13.07 -16.68 -17.30
N ALA A 121 -13.23 -17.09 -16.06
CA ALA A 121 -12.15 -17.14 -15.07
C ALA A 121 -12.29 -18.33 -14.11
N TYR A 122 -11.16 -18.77 -13.54
CA TYR A 122 -11.16 -19.56 -12.32
C TYR A 122 -11.25 -18.64 -11.12
N VAL A 123 -12.24 -18.90 -10.27
CA VAL A 123 -12.57 -18.09 -9.11
C VAL A 123 -12.21 -18.85 -7.85
N TYR A 124 -11.43 -18.21 -6.99
CA TYR A 124 -11.03 -18.70 -5.68
C TYR A 124 -11.75 -17.86 -4.62
N GLU A 125 -12.64 -18.50 -3.87
CA GLU A 125 -13.42 -17.81 -2.85
C GLU A 125 -12.59 -17.57 -1.58
N LEU A 126 -12.66 -16.36 -1.05
CA LEU A 126 -12.04 -15.95 0.19
C LEU A 126 -13.04 -16.12 1.33
N SER A 127 -12.60 -16.67 2.45
CA SER A 127 -13.40 -16.76 3.69
C SER A 127 -13.62 -15.40 4.36
N HIS A 128 -12.76 -14.42 4.09
CA HIS A 128 -12.80 -13.06 4.63
C HIS A 128 -12.17 -12.07 3.63
N ASP A 129 -12.58 -10.81 3.72
CA ASP A 129 -12.03 -9.75 2.88
C ASP A 129 -10.62 -9.36 3.30
N ARG A 130 -9.64 -9.66 2.44
CA ARG A 130 -8.24 -9.26 2.61
C ARG A 130 -7.78 -8.23 1.59
N LYS A 131 -8.61 -7.93 0.58
CA LYS A 131 -8.18 -7.28 -0.66
C LYS A 131 -8.77 -5.90 -0.85
N THR A 132 -9.87 -5.58 -0.20
CA THR A 132 -10.44 -4.23 -0.23
C THR A 132 -9.40 -3.19 0.19
N LEU A 133 -9.26 -2.19 -0.67
CA LEU A 133 -8.47 -0.99 -0.47
C LEU A 133 -9.03 -0.21 0.73
N LEU A 134 -8.14 0.20 1.63
CA LEU A 134 -8.49 1.09 2.74
C LEU A 134 -8.57 2.52 2.21
N SER A 135 -9.50 3.31 2.75
CA SER A 135 -9.57 4.73 2.41
C SER A 135 -8.33 5.47 2.87
N GLU A 136 -7.95 6.50 2.14
CA GLU A 136 -6.97 7.47 2.60
C GLU A 136 -7.50 8.19 3.85
N ILE A 137 -6.60 8.66 4.70
CA ILE A 137 -6.92 9.40 5.93
C ILE A 137 -6.07 10.66 5.97
N ASP A 138 -6.75 11.79 6.20
CA ASP A 138 -6.20 13.13 6.34
C ASP A 138 -5.46 13.61 5.07
N THR A 139 -4.75 14.73 5.19
CA THR A 139 -3.98 15.38 4.13
C THR A 139 -2.50 15.47 4.50
N PRO A 140 -1.60 15.58 3.51
CA PRO A 140 -0.19 15.86 3.75
C PRO A 140 0.03 17.05 4.67
N GLY A 141 1.00 16.95 5.59
CA GLY A 141 1.24 17.98 6.58
C GLY A 141 2.39 17.68 7.52
N ARG A 142 2.47 18.47 8.60
CA ARG A 142 3.48 18.38 9.65
C ARG A 142 2.85 17.76 10.90
N PHE A 143 3.40 16.63 11.33
CA PHE A 143 2.94 15.88 12.49
C PHE A 143 4.01 15.91 13.57
N ILE A 144 3.64 16.38 14.76
CA ILE A 144 4.55 16.57 15.89
C ILE A 144 4.05 15.74 17.06
N LEU A 145 4.93 14.91 17.61
CA LEU A 145 4.64 14.06 18.76
C LEU A 145 5.79 14.13 19.77
N ASP A 146 5.41 14.16 21.05
CA ASP A 146 6.35 14.23 22.16
C ASP A 146 6.07 13.12 23.15
N TYR A 147 7.13 12.48 23.64
CA TYR A 147 7.04 11.65 24.83
C TYR A 147 8.22 11.79 25.77
N LEU A 148 7.94 11.51 27.05
CA LEU A 148 8.88 11.55 28.15
C LEU A 148 9.06 10.14 28.71
N GLU A 149 10.30 9.71 28.85
CA GLU A 149 10.71 8.50 29.57
C GLU A 149 11.36 8.93 30.91
N VAL A 150 10.66 8.70 32.01
CA VAL A 150 11.13 8.97 33.37
C VAL A 150 11.54 7.64 33.99
N SER A 151 12.84 7.34 34.03
CA SER A 151 13.39 6.01 34.35
C SER A 151 12.87 4.89 33.43
N SER A 152 13.40 3.67 33.55
CA SER A 152 13.09 2.54 32.64
C SER A 152 11.63 2.03 32.68
N SER A 153 10.77 2.61 33.53
CA SER A 153 9.43 2.09 33.82
C SER A 153 8.27 3.02 33.48
N LYS A 154 8.45 4.36 33.42
CA LYS A 154 7.33 5.29 33.18
C LYS A 154 7.55 6.10 31.91
N GLN A 155 6.64 5.94 30.96
CA GLN A 155 6.60 6.72 29.74
C GLN A 155 5.27 7.48 29.67
N LYS A 156 5.29 8.73 29.22
CA LYS A 156 4.11 9.59 29.08
C LYS A 156 4.19 10.40 27.80
N GLY A 157 3.07 10.57 27.10
CA GLY A 157 2.98 11.30 25.85
C GLY A 157 2.56 10.37 24.72
N GLU A 158 2.88 10.75 23.50
CA GLU A 158 2.51 10.02 22.29
C GLU A 158 3.77 9.69 21.48
N LYS A 159 3.81 8.50 20.88
CA LYS A 159 4.85 8.07 19.95
C LYS A 159 4.28 7.99 18.55
N ALA A 160 5.10 8.26 17.56
CA ALA A 160 4.75 8.00 16.17
C ALA A 160 5.10 6.56 15.79
N VAL A 161 4.21 5.92 15.04
CA VAL A 161 4.49 4.70 14.30
C VAL A 161 4.43 5.04 12.82
N LEU A 162 5.51 4.78 12.09
CA LEU A 162 5.57 4.98 10.65
C LEU A 162 5.72 3.63 9.95
N TRP A 163 4.87 3.38 8.97
CA TRP A 163 5.01 2.30 8.00
C TRP A 163 5.10 2.89 6.59
N LEU A 164 6.26 2.77 5.97
CA LEU A 164 6.59 3.49 4.73
C LEU A 164 7.25 2.56 3.72
N LYS A 165 6.69 2.38 2.52
CA LYS A 165 7.34 1.61 1.45
C LYS A 165 8.37 2.44 0.66
N ASP A 166 9.24 1.74 -0.08
CA ASP A 166 10.22 2.31 -1.02
C ASP A 166 11.24 3.31 -0.44
N LEU A 167 11.77 2.99 0.74
CA LEU A 167 12.84 3.78 1.37
C LEU A 167 14.13 3.79 0.58
N LYS A 168 14.76 4.97 0.50
CA LYS A 168 16.09 5.14 -0.10
C LYS A 168 17.21 4.96 0.93
N ASP A 169 16.98 5.32 2.20
CA ASP A 169 18.01 5.26 3.25
C ASP A 169 18.14 3.84 3.84
N LEU A 170 19.30 3.21 3.58
CA LEU A 170 19.62 1.87 4.07
C LEU A 170 19.69 1.79 5.61
N ARG A 171 20.04 2.88 6.30
CA ARG A 171 20.12 2.95 7.77
C ARG A 171 18.76 2.81 8.44
N LEU A 172 17.70 3.16 7.72
CA LEU A 172 16.32 3.17 8.18
C LEU A 172 15.48 2.11 7.48
N THR A 173 16.12 1.10 6.88
CA THR A 173 15.44 0.00 6.19
C THR A 173 14.41 -0.72 7.07
N GLU A 174 14.57 -0.74 8.40
CA GLU A 174 13.53 -1.30 9.29
C GLU A 174 12.14 -0.69 9.07
N LEU A 175 12.07 0.58 8.65
CA LEU A 175 10.81 1.29 8.39
C LEU A 175 10.09 0.79 7.11
N SER A 176 10.79 0.10 6.18
CA SER A 176 10.20 -0.36 4.90
C SER A 176 9.60 -1.75 4.92
N TRP A 177 10.06 -2.59 5.85
CA TRP A 177 9.63 -3.98 5.91
C TRP A 177 8.44 -4.13 6.83
N LYS A 178 8.40 -3.36 7.92
CA LYS A 178 7.37 -3.41 8.95
C LYS A 178 7.05 -2.02 9.52
N PRO A 179 5.90 -1.83 10.17
CA PRO A 179 5.63 -0.65 10.97
C PRO A 179 6.71 -0.49 12.04
N ALA A 180 7.13 0.74 12.29
CA ALA A 180 8.18 1.02 13.26
C ALA A 180 7.82 2.21 14.15
N ILE A 181 8.04 2.03 15.45
CA ILE A 181 7.91 3.10 16.45
C ILE A 181 9.12 4.03 16.32
N LEU A 182 8.87 5.30 16.03
CA LEU A 182 9.89 6.34 15.98
C LEU A 182 10.27 6.74 17.41
N ASP A 183 11.35 6.12 17.91
CA ASP A 183 11.89 6.32 19.26
C ASP A 183 13.37 6.75 19.23
N LYS A 184 14.00 6.76 20.41
CA LYS A 184 15.42 7.14 20.58
C LYS A 184 16.43 6.38 19.72
N LYS A 185 16.10 5.20 19.18
CA LYS A 185 17.01 4.45 18.29
C LYS A 185 17.13 5.10 16.91
N PHE A 186 16.20 5.98 16.57
CA PHE A 186 16.15 6.74 15.33
C PHE A 186 16.54 8.21 15.53
N ASP A 187 17.24 8.55 16.63
CA ASP A 187 17.67 9.93 16.91
C ASP A 187 18.46 10.52 15.74
N THR A 188 17.89 11.56 15.12
CA THR A 188 18.50 12.33 14.04
C THR A 188 19.19 13.59 14.56
N LYS A 189 19.28 13.76 15.89
CA LYS A 189 19.78 14.95 16.57
C LYS A 189 18.98 16.22 16.22
N GLY A 190 17.71 16.05 15.86
CA GLY A 190 16.84 17.14 15.42
C GLY A 190 17.02 17.57 13.96
N GLU A 191 17.92 16.95 13.20
CA GLU A 191 18.07 17.22 11.77
C GLU A 191 17.00 16.49 10.96
N PHE A 192 16.48 17.12 9.91
CA PHE A 192 15.58 16.44 8.98
C PHE A 192 16.34 15.47 8.09
N ILE A 193 15.89 14.22 8.09
CA ILE A 193 16.32 13.18 7.16
C ILE A 193 15.16 12.88 6.22
N GLU A 194 15.41 12.98 4.92
CA GLU A 194 14.46 12.57 3.89
C GLU A 194 14.49 11.05 3.70
N LEU A 195 13.36 10.40 3.97
CA LEU A 195 13.20 8.95 3.91
C LEU A 195 12.93 8.47 2.47
N VAL A 196 12.07 9.22 1.81
CA VAL A 196 11.71 9.15 0.40
C VAL A 196 11.32 10.56 -0.02
N GLU A 197 11.33 10.84 -1.32
CA GLU A 197 11.02 12.17 -1.86
C GLU A 197 9.71 12.72 -1.27
N GLY A 198 9.81 13.87 -0.60
CA GLY A 198 8.71 14.57 0.06
C GLY A 198 8.28 14.01 1.43
N ILE A 199 8.98 13.01 1.98
CA ILE A 199 8.74 12.50 3.34
C ILE A 199 9.99 12.63 4.19
N LYS A 200 9.92 13.49 5.22
CA LYS A 200 11.05 13.82 6.09
C LYS A 200 10.72 13.53 7.54
N ILE A 201 11.71 13.10 8.31
CA ILE A 201 11.60 12.95 9.76
C ILE A 201 12.71 13.72 10.47
N SER A 202 12.38 14.25 11.65
CA SER A 202 13.34 14.77 12.60
C SER A 202 13.02 14.18 13.97
N ILE A 203 14.01 13.59 14.62
CA ILE A 203 13.89 13.00 15.94
C ILE A 203 14.99 13.61 16.78
N SER A 204 14.62 14.26 17.87
CA SER A 204 15.59 14.82 18.82
C SER A 204 15.40 14.19 20.20
N VAL A 205 16.50 13.71 20.76
CA VAL A 205 16.53 13.12 22.10
C VAL A 205 17.30 14.05 23.02
N SER A 206 16.66 14.44 24.13
CA SER A 206 17.31 15.22 25.17
C SER A 206 17.28 14.49 26.51
N GLU A 207 18.42 14.43 27.18
CA GLU A 207 18.57 13.77 28.48
C GLU A 207 18.79 14.82 29.57
N LYS A 208 17.96 14.78 30.62
CA LYS A 208 18.14 15.57 31.84
C LYS A 208 18.38 14.64 33.02
N THR A 209 19.55 14.80 33.64
CA THR A 209 19.87 14.17 34.94
C THR A 209 19.73 15.21 36.03
N ARG A 210 18.94 14.93 37.07
CA ARG A 210 18.84 15.83 38.23
C ARG A 210 20.09 15.67 39.09
N ILE A 211 20.71 16.78 39.48
CA ILE A 211 22.01 16.86 40.19
C ILE A 211 22.03 16.10 41.55
N PHE A 212 20.87 15.68 42.07
CA PHE A 212 20.74 14.90 43.31
C PHE A 212 19.89 13.61 43.17
N SER A 213 19.66 13.13 41.95
CA SER A 213 18.87 11.92 41.71
C SER A 213 19.46 11.07 40.58
N PHE A 214 19.58 9.76 40.81
CA PHE A 214 19.89 8.77 39.76
C PHE A 214 18.79 8.65 38.69
N LYS A 215 17.67 9.36 38.82
CA LYS A 215 16.57 9.34 37.85
C LYS A 215 16.93 10.18 36.63
N LYS A 216 17.16 9.48 35.52
CA LYS A 216 17.28 10.05 34.17
C LYS A 216 15.89 10.30 33.59
N THR A 217 15.69 11.49 33.04
CA THR A 217 14.53 11.83 32.22
C THR A 217 15.00 12.00 30.79
N ILE A 218 14.44 11.23 29.86
CA ILE A 218 14.70 11.33 28.43
C ILE A 218 13.44 11.91 27.79
N GLN A 219 13.58 13.02 27.07
CA GLN A 219 12.52 13.58 26.24
C GLN A 219 12.83 13.30 24.78
N ILE A 220 11.84 12.79 24.06
CA ILE A 220 11.92 12.50 22.64
C ILE A 220 10.88 13.36 21.96
N HIS A 221 11.34 14.20 21.04
CA HIS A 221 10.50 15.00 20.17
C HIS A 221 10.64 14.46 18.76
N THR A 222 9.52 14.05 18.18
CA THR A 222 9.44 13.47 16.84
C THR A 222 8.61 14.38 15.97
N GLU A 223 9.17 14.71 14.82
CA GLU A 223 8.51 15.46 13.78
C GLU A 223 8.54 14.67 12.47
N ILE A 224 7.38 14.57 11.82
CA ILE A 224 7.23 13.98 10.49
C ILE A 224 6.62 15.03 9.57
N VAL A 225 7.24 15.25 8.41
CA VAL A 225 6.73 16.13 7.36
C VAL A 225 6.39 15.28 6.16
N VAL A 226 5.15 15.39 5.71
CA VAL A 226 4.62 14.81 4.47
C VAL A 226 4.30 15.97 3.53
N GLU A 227 5.08 16.13 2.48
CA GLU A 227 4.89 17.19 1.49
C GLU A 227 3.71 16.85 0.54
N PRO A 228 2.91 17.83 0.08
CA PRO A 228 1.77 17.55 -0.80
C PRO A 228 2.10 16.83 -2.11
N ASP A 229 3.33 16.97 -2.60
CA ASP A 229 3.88 16.38 -3.82
C ASP A 229 4.80 15.18 -3.53
N HIS A 230 4.70 14.58 -2.34
CA HIS A 230 5.49 13.41 -1.97
C HIS A 230 5.41 12.28 -3.01
N LYS A 231 6.46 11.45 -3.07
CA LYS A 231 6.45 10.24 -3.89
C LYS A 231 5.22 9.41 -3.56
N LYS A 232 4.47 9.03 -4.57
CA LYS A 232 3.26 8.22 -4.42
C LYS A 232 3.65 6.81 -4.02
N THR A 233 3.68 6.52 -2.73
CA THR A 233 3.98 5.19 -2.17
C THR A 233 3.11 4.95 -0.94
N LYS A 234 3.11 3.73 -0.41
CA LYS A 234 2.35 3.40 0.80
C LYS A 234 2.94 4.09 2.02
N ILE A 235 2.16 4.99 2.62
CA ILE A 235 2.49 5.72 3.83
C ILE A 235 1.39 5.46 4.85
N TRP A 236 1.75 5.04 6.06
CA TRP A 236 0.82 4.92 7.17
C TRP A 236 1.48 5.43 8.44
N LEU A 237 0.97 6.55 8.95
CA LEU A 237 1.41 7.19 10.18
C LEU A 237 0.34 7.02 11.24
N LEU A 238 0.72 6.47 12.40
CA LEU A 238 -0.13 6.36 13.57
C LEU A 238 0.48 7.09 14.75
N LYS A 239 -0.38 7.56 15.65
CA LYS A 239 -0.01 7.92 17.01
C LYS A 239 -0.37 6.82 17.97
N ILE A 240 0.51 6.53 18.91
CA ILE A 240 0.25 5.56 19.98
C ILE A 240 0.61 6.18 21.32
N PRO A 241 -0.09 5.87 22.42
CA PRO A 241 0.32 6.30 23.73
C PRO A 241 1.69 5.70 24.08
N ALA A 242 2.53 6.50 24.76
CA ALA A 242 3.89 6.09 25.10
C ALA A 242 3.93 5.08 26.25
N ASP A 243 2.86 4.95 27.04
CA ASP A 243 2.81 4.04 28.18
C ASP A 243 2.80 2.56 27.75
N LYS A 244 3.37 1.72 28.63
CA LYS A 244 3.67 0.32 28.31
C LYS A 244 2.42 -0.54 28.43
N GLN A 245 1.52 -0.49 27.45
CA GLN A 245 0.72 -1.64 26.96
C GLN A 245 -0.16 -1.29 25.75
N PHE A 246 0.35 -0.51 24.78
CA PHE A 246 -0.47 -0.25 23.60
C PHE A 246 -0.50 -1.48 22.68
N MET A 247 -1.60 -2.23 22.76
CA MET A 247 -1.92 -3.31 21.83
C MET A 247 -2.99 -2.83 20.87
N LEU A 248 -2.63 -2.76 19.59
CA LEU A 248 -3.62 -2.58 18.52
C LEU A 248 -4.30 -3.92 18.31
N THR A 249 -5.51 -4.08 18.85
CA THR A 249 -6.23 -5.37 18.77
C THR A 249 -7.36 -5.33 17.74
N LYS A 250 -7.82 -4.13 17.36
CA LYS A 250 -8.98 -3.96 16.48
C LYS A 250 -8.73 -2.92 15.38
N ALA A 251 -9.38 -3.11 14.23
CA ALA A 251 -9.32 -2.18 13.10
C ALA A 251 -9.80 -0.75 13.48
N ASP A 252 -10.88 -0.64 14.27
CA ASP A 252 -11.41 0.67 14.69
C ASP A 252 -10.41 1.46 15.56
N GLU A 253 -9.57 0.77 16.34
CA GLU A 253 -8.51 1.41 17.13
C GLU A 253 -7.41 1.92 16.20
N ILE A 254 -7.09 1.19 15.14
CA ILE A 254 -6.10 1.59 14.13
C ILE A 254 -6.54 2.88 13.44
N ASP A 255 -7.79 2.95 12.97
CA ASP A 255 -8.28 4.15 12.28
C ASP A 255 -8.33 5.37 13.22
N LYS A 256 -8.77 5.21 14.48
CA LYS A 256 -8.77 6.30 15.48
C LYS A 256 -7.38 6.85 15.80
N ASN A 257 -6.36 6.02 15.65
CA ASN A 257 -4.96 6.36 15.93
C ASN A 257 -4.18 6.71 14.67
N THR A 258 -4.77 6.57 13.48
CA THR A 258 -4.11 6.92 12.21
C THR A 258 -4.13 8.44 12.06
N LEU A 259 -2.95 9.03 11.94
CA LEU A 259 -2.76 10.46 11.65
C LEU A 259 -2.77 10.73 10.15
N TYR A 260 -2.20 9.81 9.36
CA TYR A 260 -2.15 9.93 7.91
C TYR A 260 -2.07 8.55 7.27
N ARG A 261 -2.83 8.33 6.20
CA ARG A 261 -2.76 7.10 5.39
C ARG A 261 -2.92 7.42 3.92
N TYR A 262 -1.95 6.98 3.12
CA TYR A 262 -1.95 7.13 1.67
C TYR A 262 -1.43 5.88 0.98
N GLY A 263 -1.96 5.59 -0.21
CA GLY A 263 -1.52 4.51 -1.09
C GLY A 263 -2.32 3.21 -0.97
N CYS A 264 -1.86 2.16 -1.65
CA CYS A 264 -2.57 0.90 -1.87
C CYS A 264 -2.59 -0.04 -0.64
N TRP A 265 -2.97 0.50 0.52
CA TRP A 265 -3.22 -0.26 1.75
C TRP A 265 -4.52 -1.04 1.65
N ARG A 266 -4.53 -2.26 2.18
CA ARG A 266 -5.63 -3.22 2.05
C ARG A 266 -5.89 -3.89 3.39
N LYS A 267 -7.05 -4.52 3.57
CA LYS A 267 -7.43 -5.16 4.84
C LYS A 267 -6.37 -6.12 5.44
N HIS A 268 -5.66 -6.90 4.63
CA HIS A 268 -4.58 -7.74 5.18
C HIS A 268 -3.41 -6.94 5.80
N HIS A 269 -3.16 -5.71 5.36
CA HIS A 269 -2.16 -4.85 5.97
C HIS A 269 -2.58 -4.41 7.38
N VAL A 270 -3.88 -4.30 7.66
CA VAL A 270 -4.38 -4.10 9.05
C VAL A 270 -3.99 -5.30 9.90
N GLU A 271 -4.15 -6.53 9.40
CA GLU A 271 -3.77 -7.75 10.13
C GLU A 271 -2.24 -7.79 10.39
N GLU A 272 -1.43 -7.40 9.39
CA GLU A 272 0.02 -7.30 9.53
C GLU A 272 0.44 -6.21 10.54
N LEU A 273 -0.25 -5.08 10.53
CA LEU A 273 -0.06 -4.01 11.50
C LEU A 273 -0.34 -4.53 12.92
N ILE A 274 -1.51 -5.14 13.15
CA ILE A 274 -1.89 -5.75 14.44
C ILE A 274 -0.82 -6.74 14.92
N LYS A 275 -0.39 -7.68 14.06
CA LYS A 275 0.63 -8.68 14.39
C LYS A 275 2.00 -8.08 14.72
N SER A 276 2.29 -6.86 14.28
CA SER A 276 3.55 -6.18 14.59
C SER A 276 3.57 -5.56 16.00
N PHE A 277 2.42 -5.49 16.66
CA PHE A 277 2.23 -4.89 17.99
C PHE A 277 1.70 -5.88 19.06
N VAL A 278 1.60 -7.16 18.73
CA VAL A 278 1.32 -8.27 19.65
C VAL A 278 2.61 -8.98 19.99
#